data_AF-A0A9D6JYR6-F1
#
_entry.id   AF-A0A9D6JYR6-F1
#
_cell.length_a   1.000
_cell.length_b   1.000
_cell.length_c   1.000
_cell.angle_alpha   90.00
_cell.angle_beta   90.00
_cell.angle_gamma   90.00
#
_symmetry.space_group_name_H-M   'P 1'
#
loop_
_entity.id
_entity.type
_entity.pdbx_description
1 polymer ?
#
loop_
_entity_poly.entity_id
_entity_poly.type
_entity_poly.pdbx_seq_one_letter_code
_entity_poly.pdbx_strand_id
1 'polypeptide(L)'
;MHEYLAQVRWQRGAQRFSDNQYSRGHEWRFDGGLTVPASSSPLSVPLPMSVAEFVDPEEALVASLASCHMLFFLGFASKRGWIVDDYTDDAVGIMDKNAQGKLAITHITLRPRCVFSGDSQPSAEQLHALHEQAHAHCYVAHSIRAEVLIEVQ
;
A
#
# COMPACT_ATOMS: atom_id res chain seq x y z
N MET A 1 -6.21 17.82 -14.46
CA MET A 1 -4.97 17.04 -14.30
C MET A 1 -4.35 17.47 -12.99
N HIS A 2 -4.00 16.51 -12.14
CA HIS A 2 -3.37 16.76 -10.84
C HIS A 2 -2.01 16.06 -10.84
N GLU A 3 -1.02 16.67 -10.21
CA GLU A 3 0.34 16.13 -10.06
C GLU A 3 0.58 15.78 -8.59
N TYR A 4 1.24 14.64 -8.35
CA TYR A 4 1.61 14.18 -7.02
C TYR A 4 3.13 14.04 -6.97
N LEU A 5 3.79 14.79 -6.08
CA LEU A 5 5.24 14.89 -6.04
C LEU A 5 5.84 14.04 -4.92
N ALA A 6 6.86 13.27 -5.27
CA ALA A 6 7.73 12.58 -4.32
C ALA A 6 9.18 12.76 -4.76
N GLN A 7 10.03 13.27 -3.86
CA GLN A 7 11.47 13.31 -4.03
C GLN A 7 12.10 12.13 -3.30
N VAL A 8 12.82 11.29 -4.03
CA VAL A 8 13.61 10.18 -3.47
C VAL A 8 15.07 10.58 -3.40
N ARG A 9 15.69 10.53 -2.21
CA ARG A 9 17.05 11.02 -1.99
C ARG A 9 17.89 10.01 -1.22
N TRP A 10 18.86 9.42 -1.91
CA TRP A 10 19.93 8.61 -1.32
C TRP A 10 21.25 9.39 -1.31
N GLN A 11 22.07 9.20 -0.28
CA GLN A 11 23.40 9.82 -0.18
C GLN A 11 24.45 8.80 0.22
N ARG A 12 25.55 8.75 -0.53
CA ARG A 12 26.67 7.84 -0.26
C ARG A 12 27.34 8.09 1.11
N GLY A 13 27.45 9.35 1.51
CA GLY A 13 28.31 9.74 2.63
C GLY A 13 29.77 9.29 2.41
N ALA A 14 30.40 8.74 3.44
CA ALA A 14 31.77 8.21 3.39
C ALA A 14 31.87 6.75 2.92
N GLN A 15 30.74 6.09 2.62
CA GLN A 15 30.71 4.65 2.32
C GLN A 15 31.46 4.33 1.01
N ARG A 16 32.12 3.16 0.99
CA ARG A 16 32.59 2.56 -0.26
C ARG A 16 31.38 2.08 -1.05
N PHE A 17 31.31 2.47 -2.32
CA PHE A 17 30.15 2.17 -3.17
C PHE A 17 30.40 0.98 -4.09
N SER A 18 31.62 0.85 -4.62
CA SER A 18 31.96 -0.11 -5.67
C SER A 18 32.06 -1.57 -5.20
N ASP A 19 31.94 -1.83 -3.91
CA ASP A 19 31.91 -3.17 -3.33
C ASP A 19 30.48 -3.69 -3.08
N ASN A 20 29.45 -2.92 -3.47
CA ASN A 20 28.03 -3.24 -3.31
C ASN A 20 27.56 -3.41 -1.86
N GLN A 21 28.35 -2.97 -0.87
CA GLN A 21 28.04 -3.10 0.57
C GLN A 21 27.50 -1.81 1.20
N TYR A 22 27.19 -0.79 0.39
CA TYR A 22 26.61 0.46 0.87
C TYR A 22 25.20 0.26 1.45
N SER A 23 24.81 1.11 2.40
CA SER A 23 23.45 1.14 2.95
C SER A 23 22.45 1.60 1.89
N ARG A 24 21.31 0.90 1.81
CA ARG A 24 20.15 1.25 0.99
C ARG A 24 19.22 2.25 1.69
N GLY A 25 19.53 2.65 2.92
CA GLY A 25 18.80 3.68 3.65
C GLY A 25 18.79 5.00 2.89
N HIS A 26 17.61 5.58 2.73
CA HIS A 26 17.36 6.81 2.01
C HIS A 26 16.07 7.48 2.52
N GLU A 27 15.68 8.60 1.90
CA GLU A 27 14.51 9.38 2.29
C GLU A 27 13.55 9.55 1.12
N TRP A 28 12.24 9.48 1.40
CA TRP A 28 11.18 9.99 0.54
C TRP A 28 10.64 11.28 1.12
N ARG A 29 10.55 12.34 0.32
CA ARG A 29 10.07 13.66 0.74
C ARG A 29 8.85 14.03 -0.10
N PHE A 30 7.78 14.42 0.57
CA PHE A 30 6.51 14.78 -0.05
C PHE A 30 6.29 16.29 0.02
N ASP A 31 5.43 16.81 -0.85
CA ASP A 31 5.11 18.23 -1.00
C ASP A 31 4.54 18.88 0.28
N GLY A 32 3.84 18.11 1.11
CA GLY A 32 3.38 18.54 2.44
C GLY A 32 4.47 18.65 3.52
N GLY A 33 5.74 18.37 3.18
CA GLY A 33 6.89 18.48 4.09
C GLY A 33 7.21 17.20 4.88
N LEU A 34 6.37 16.15 4.79
CA LEU A 34 6.66 14.87 5.41
C LEU A 34 7.89 14.22 4.77
N THR A 35 8.78 13.70 5.62
CA THR A 35 9.91 12.87 5.21
C THR A 35 9.75 11.47 5.80
N VAL A 36 9.81 10.45 4.95
CA VAL A 36 9.69 9.04 5.34
C VAL A 36 11.05 8.35 5.13
N PRO A 37 11.64 7.74 6.18
CA PRO A 37 12.81 6.88 6.04
C PRO A 37 12.46 5.63 5.23
N ALA A 38 13.25 5.35 4.20
CA ALA A 38 13.02 4.25 3.27
C ALA A 38 14.27 3.41 3.03
N SER A 39 14.10 2.15 2.64
CA SER A 39 15.17 1.20 2.33
C SER A 39 14.75 0.27 1.20
N SER A 40 15.64 -0.61 0.75
CA SER A 40 15.25 -1.84 0.07
C SER A 40 14.71 -2.86 1.07
N SER A 41 13.81 -3.74 0.64
CA SER A 41 13.36 -4.88 1.43
C SER A 41 14.50 -5.80 1.87
N PRO A 42 14.55 -6.26 3.13
CA PRO A 42 15.48 -7.30 3.59
C PRO A 42 15.40 -8.62 2.79
N LEU A 43 14.25 -8.88 2.16
CA LEU A 43 14.03 -10.06 1.31
C LEU A 43 14.80 -9.97 -0.02
N SER A 44 15.10 -8.75 -0.49
CA SER A 44 15.81 -8.50 -1.74
C SER A 44 17.29 -8.16 -1.53
N VAL A 45 17.59 -7.40 -0.47
CA VAL A 45 18.95 -7.03 -0.09
C VAL A 45 19.14 -7.36 1.40
N PRO A 46 20.08 -8.24 1.77
CA PRO A 46 20.20 -8.70 3.14
C PRO A 46 20.73 -7.62 4.08
N LEU A 47 20.43 -7.78 5.36
CA LEU A 47 21.04 -6.99 6.43
C LEU A 47 22.57 -7.21 6.45
N PRO A 48 23.37 -6.18 6.79
CA PRO A 48 22.98 -4.86 7.26
C PRO A 48 22.86 -3.80 6.13
N MET A 49 22.81 -4.21 4.86
CA MET A 49 22.75 -3.26 3.74
C MET A 49 21.35 -2.64 3.61
N SER A 50 20.29 -3.40 3.88
CA SER A 50 18.94 -2.88 4.12
C SER A 50 18.80 -2.40 5.58
N VAL A 51 17.77 -1.58 5.81
CA VAL A 51 17.35 -1.12 7.15
C VAL A 51 15.94 -1.64 7.37
N ALA A 52 15.76 -2.60 8.27
CA ALA A 52 14.50 -3.34 8.43
C ALA A 52 13.35 -2.48 8.99
N GLU A 53 13.68 -1.40 9.70
CA GLU A 53 12.72 -0.49 10.30
C GLU A 53 12.20 0.58 9.32
N PHE A 54 12.79 0.67 8.13
CA PHE A 54 12.44 1.68 7.12
C PHE A 54 11.51 1.07 6.08
N VAL A 55 10.58 1.87 5.55
CA VAL A 55 9.64 1.40 4.55
C VAL A 55 10.38 0.93 3.29
N ASP A 56 9.96 -0.19 2.72
CA ASP A 56 10.42 -0.60 1.40
C ASP A 56 9.38 -0.32 0.29
N PRO A 57 9.79 -0.24 -0.99
CA PRO A 57 8.87 0.05 -2.09
C PRO A 57 7.74 -0.97 -2.24
N GLU A 58 8.00 -2.24 -1.94
CA GLU A 58 7.02 -3.30 -2.05
C GLU A 58 5.91 -3.15 -1.01
N GLU A 59 6.28 -2.95 0.26
CA GLU A 59 5.37 -2.65 1.36
C GLU A 59 4.60 -1.35 1.11
N ALA A 60 5.27 -0.29 0.64
CA ALA A 60 4.64 0.98 0.33
C ALA A 60 3.59 0.86 -0.80
N LEU A 61 3.81 0.00 -1.80
CA LEU A 61 2.83 -0.24 -2.85
C LEU A 61 1.58 -0.92 -2.29
N VAL A 62 1.75 -1.94 -1.45
CA VAL A 62 0.64 -2.66 -0.80
C VAL A 62 -0.16 -1.71 0.09
N ALA A 63 0.53 -0.94 0.93
CA ALA A 63 -0.09 0.05 1.80
C ALA A 63 -0.84 1.15 1.03
N SER A 64 -0.25 1.63 -0.08
CA SER A 64 -0.88 2.66 -0.93
C SER A 64 -2.17 2.14 -1.58
N LEU A 65 -2.19 0.89 -2.02
CA LEU A 65 -3.38 0.28 -2.60
C LEU A 65 -4.48 0.08 -1.56
N ALA A 66 -4.14 -0.51 -0.42
CA ALA A 66 -5.07 -0.73 0.70
C ALA A 66 -5.68 0.60 1.17
N SER A 67 -4.85 1.63 1.34
CA SER A 67 -5.29 2.97 1.73
C SER A 67 -6.22 3.60 0.67
N CYS A 68 -5.89 3.49 -0.62
CA CYS A 68 -6.74 4.03 -1.68
C CYS A 68 -8.12 3.34 -1.71
N HIS A 69 -8.17 2.01 -1.56
CA HIS A 69 -9.43 1.27 -1.42
C HIS A 69 -10.23 1.75 -0.19
N MET A 70 -9.59 1.79 0.98
CA MET A 70 -10.20 2.25 2.24
C MET A 70 -10.82 3.64 2.10
N LEU A 71 -10.13 4.59 1.49
CA LEU A 71 -10.63 5.96 1.33
C LEU A 71 -11.92 6.01 0.50
N PHE A 72 -12.03 5.20 -0.56
CA PHE A 72 -13.28 5.07 -1.32
C PHE A 72 -14.36 4.39 -0.50
N PHE A 73 -14.03 3.30 0.19
CA PHE A 73 -14.95 2.59 1.08
C PHE A 73 -15.57 3.52 2.12
N LEU A 74 -14.74 4.27 2.87
CA LEU A 74 -15.18 5.23 3.88
C LEU A 74 -16.04 6.34 3.27
N GLY A 75 -15.63 6.88 2.12
CA GLY A 75 -16.41 7.89 1.41
C GLY A 75 -17.79 7.38 0.96
N PHE A 76 -17.89 6.12 0.54
CA PHE A 76 -19.15 5.49 0.14
C PHE A 76 -20.02 5.06 1.32
N ALA A 77 -19.43 4.62 2.44
CA ALA A 77 -20.14 4.33 3.69
C ALA A 77 -20.78 5.61 4.26
N SER A 78 -19.99 6.70 4.31
CA SER A 78 -20.45 8.00 4.79
C SER A 78 -21.67 8.52 4.02
N LYS A 79 -21.65 8.41 2.68
CA LYS A 79 -22.79 8.80 1.82
C LYS A 79 -24.06 8.00 2.07
N ARG A 80 -23.95 6.80 2.63
CA ARG A 80 -25.08 5.92 3.00
C ARG A 80 -25.53 6.11 4.45
N GLY A 81 -24.85 6.95 5.22
CA GLY A 81 -25.13 7.17 6.64
C GLY A 81 -24.64 6.05 7.55
N TRP A 82 -23.79 5.14 7.05
CA TRP A 82 -23.17 4.10 7.87
C TRP A 82 -21.95 4.67 8.61
N ILE A 83 -21.96 4.58 9.93
CA ILE A 83 -20.88 5.07 10.79
C ILE A 83 -19.84 3.97 10.92
N VAL A 84 -18.65 4.22 10.37
CA VAL A 84 -17.48 3.34 10.51
C VAL A 84 -16.61 3.90 11.63
N ASP A 85 -16.47 3.16 12.71
CA ASP A 85 -15.64 3.56 13.86
C ASP A 85 -14.19 3.09 13.73
N ASP A 86 -13.99 1.91 13.13
CA ASP A 86 -12.68 1.34 12.87
C ASP A 86 -12.64 0.67 11.50
N TYR A 87 -11.51 0.84 10.81
CA TYR A 87 -11.17 0.11 9.61
C TYR A 87 -9.72 -0.32 9.73
N THR A 88 -9.47 -1.62 9.72
CA THR A 88 -8.13 -2.19 9.66
C THR A 88 -8.02 -3.09 8.44
N ASP A 89 -6.90 -3.04 7.72
CA ASP A 89 -6.66 -3.91 6.57
C ASP A 89 -5.27 -4.55 6.68
N ASP A 90 -5.27 -5.86 6.91
CA ASP A 90 -4.07 -6.69 7.01
C ASP A 90 -3.63 -7.17 5.61
N ALA A 91 -3.36 -6.20 4.73
CA ALA A 91 -3.08 -6.42 3.31
C ALA A 91 -1.72 -7.09 3.06
N VAL A 92 -1.66 -7.97 2.04
CA VAL A 92 -0.44 -8.72 1.70
C VAL A 92 -0.18 -8.66 0.19
N GLY A 93 1.04 -8.29 -0.18
CA GLY A 93 1.54 -8.38 -1.56
C GLY A 93 2.43 -9.61 -1.77
N ILE A 94 2.28 -10.27 -2.93
CA ILE A 94 3.09 -11.41 -3.33
C ILE A 94 3.94 -11.04 -4.54
N MET A 95 5.25 -11.24 -4.42
CA MET A 95 6.19 -11.09 -5.52
C MET A 95 6.41 -12.42 -6.24
N ASP A 96 6.18 -12.46 -7.55
CA ASP A 96 6.43 -13.62 -8.40
C ASP A 96 6.74 -13.19 -9.85
N LYS A 97 7.03 -14.14 -10.74
CA LYS A 97 7.17 -13.90 -12.17
C LYS A 97 5.80 -13.61 -12.78
N ASN A 98 5.67 -12.46 -13.42
CA ASN A 98 4.52 -12.12 -14.23
C ASN A 98 4.48 -12.92 -15.56
N ALA A 99 3.45 -12.71 -16.37
CA ALA A 99 3.29 -13.37 -17.68
C ALA A 99 4.44 -13.09 -18.68
N GLN A 100 5.29 -12.09 -18.43
CA GLN A 100 6.51 -11.81 -19.21
C GLN A 100 7.78 -12.41 -18.58
N GLY A 101 7.66 -13.23 -17.53
CA GLY A 101 8.77 -13.86 -16.83
C GLY A 101 9.57 -12.93 -15.91
N LYS A 102 9.11 -11.70 -15.67
CA LYS A 102 9.79 -10.70 -14.82
C LYS A 102 9.24 -10.77 -13.40
N LEU A 103 10.11 -10.67 -12.39
CA LEU A 103 9.69 -10.51 -11.00
C LEU A 103 8.93 -9.19 -10.86
N ALA A 104 7.75 -9.26 -10.24
CA ALA A 104 6.87 -8.15 -9.93
C ALA A 104 5.95 -8.54 -8.77
N ILE A 105 5.33 -7.57 -8.10
CA ILE A 105 4.17 -7.87 -7.27
C ILE A 105 3.03 -8.29 -8.20
N THR A 106 2.65 -9.56 -8.15
CA THR A 106 1.66 -10.18 -9.04
C THR A 106 0.28 -10.28 -8.41
N HIS A 107 0.21 -10.35 -7.09
CA HIS A 107 -1.05 -10.41 -6.34
C HIS A 107 -0.98 -9.49 -5.13
N ILE A 108 -2.08 -8.80 -4.83
CA ILE A 108 -2.29 -8.10 -3.56
C ILE A 108 -3.64 -8.54 -3.01
N THR A 109 -3.65 -9.09 -1.80
CA THR A 109 -4.87 -9.45 -1.08
C THR A 109 -5.14 -8.41 -0.02
N LEU A 110 -6.30 -7.77 -0.09
CA LEU A 110 -6.84 -6.89 0.96
C LEU A 110 -7.69 -7.71 1.92
N ARG A 111 -7.53 -7.48 3.22
CA ARG A 111 -8.27 -8.15 4.30
C ARG A 111 -8.93 -7.12 5.22
N PRO A 112 -9.88 -6.34 4.69
CA PRO A 112 -10.48 -5.28 5.46
C PRO A 112 -11.41 -5.84 6.53
N ARG A 113 -11.27 -5.31 7.74
CA ARG A 113 -12.11 -5.52 8.91
C ARG A 113 -12.67 -4.17 9.34
N CYS A 114 -13.99 -4.08 9.44
CA CYS A 114 -14.68 -2.84 9.77
C CYS A 114 -15.53 -2.98 11.03
N VAL A 115 -15.51 -1.99 11.91
CA VAL A 115 -16.43 -1.87 13.03
C VAL A 115 -17.42 -0.74 12.75
N PHE A 116 -18.71 -1.05 12.84
CA PHE A 116 -19.80 -0.11 12.61
C PHE A 116 -20.56 0.21 13.91
N SER A 117 -21.14 1.40 13.98
CA SER A 117 -22.05 1.80 15.05
C SER A 117 -23.28 2.54 14.53
N GLY A 118 -24.19 2.86 15.46
CA GLY A 118 -25.48 3.47 15.18
C GLY A 118 -26.56 2.48 14.74
N ASP A 119 -27.75 3.01 14.49
CA ASP A 119 -28.94 2.21 14.17
C ASP A 119 -28.98 1.73 12.71
N SER A 120 -28.21 2.36 11.83
CA SER A 120 -28.10 1.99 10.42
C SER A 120 -26.75 1.35 10.14
N GLN A 121 -26.74 0.02 10.03
CA GLN A 121 -25.56 -0.77 9.72
C GLN A 121 -25.80 -1.59 8.46
N PRO A 122 -24.76 -1.87 7.64
CA PRO A 122 -24.91 -2.66 6.43
C PRO A 122 -25.18 -4.13 6.76
N SER A 123 -25.96 -4.81 5.91
CA SER A 123 -25.94 -6.28 5.85
C SER A 123 -24.60 -6.78 5.29
N ALA A 124 -24.33 -8.09 5.43
CA ALA A 124 -23.13 -8.70 4.86
C ALA A 124 -23.03 -8.49 3.34
N GLU A 125 -24.14 -8.62 2.61
CA GLU A 125 -24.20 -8.42 1.16
C GLU A 125 -23.94 -6.95 0.79
N GLN A 126 -24.48 -6.02 1.57
CA GLN A 126 -24.26 -4.59 1.38
C GLN A 126 -22.81 -4.20 1.64
N LEU A 127 -22.19 -4.78 2.67
CA LEU A 127 -20.78 -4.59 2.98
C LEU A 127 -19.90 -5.11 1.84
N HIS A 128 -20.18 -6.32 1.35
CA HIS A 128 -19.44 -6.90 0.23
C HIS A 128 -19.56 -6.04 -1.04
N ALA A 129 -20.79 -5.61 -1.38
CA ALA A 129 -21.02 -4.72 -2.52
C ALA A 129 -20.33 -3.36 -2.36
N LEU A 130 -20.17 -2.86 -1.13
CA LEU A 130 -19.44 -1.62 -0.86
C LEU A 130 -17.94 -1.78 -1.12
N HIS A 131 -17.33 -2.91 -0.73
CA HIS A 131 -15.93 -3.21 -1.01
C HIS A 131 -15.66 -3.37 -2.51
N GLU A 132 -16.55 -4.05 -3.24
CA GLU A 132 -16.49 -4.15 -4.71
C GLU A 132 -16.59 -2.77 -5.36
N GLN A 133 -17.52 -1.94 -4.89
CA GLN A 133 -17.67 -0.58 -5.39
C GLN A 133 -16.40 0.25 -5.12
N ALA A 134 -15.81 0.14 -3.93
CA ALA A 134 -14.59 0.84 -3.56
C ALA A 134 -13.41 0.41 -4.46
N HIS A 135 -13.26 -0.89 -4.71
CA HIS A 135 -12.22 -1.41 -5.59
C HIS A 135 -12.36 -0.90 -7.03
N ALA A 136 -13.58 -0.91 -7.58
CA ALA A 136 -13.87 -0.41 -8.92
C ALA A 136 -13.61 1.10 -9.11
N HIS A 137 -13.40 1.86 -8.04
CA HIS A 137 -13.05 3.28 -8.10
C HIS A 137 -11.61 3.57 -7.65
N CYS A 138 -10.89 2.57 -7.14
CA CYS A 138 -9.56 2.72 -6.56
C CYS A 138 -8.53 3.10 -7.65
N TYR A 139 -8.01 4.33 -7.56
CA TYR A 139 -7.04 4.84 -8.54
C TYR A 139 -5.76 4.01 -8.60
N VAL A 140 -5.27 3.54 -7.45
CA VAL A 140 -4.06 2.72 -7.38
C VAL A 140 -4.30 1.35 -8.01
N ALA A 141 -5.45 0.72 -7.78
CA ALA A 141 -5.83 -0.54 -8.42
C ALA A 141 -5.88 -0.40 -9.95
N HIS A 142 -6.42 0.70 -10.48
CA HIS A 142 -6.43 0.99 -11.92
C HIS A 142 -5.04 1.22 -12.52
N SER A 143 -4.01 1.45 -11.68
CA SER A 143 -2.66 1.84 -12.11
C SER A 143 -1.66 0.69 -12.09
N ILE A 144 -2.04 -0.48 -11.59
CA ILE A 144 -1.16 -1.63 -11.45
C ILE A 144 -1.61 -2.81 -12.33
N ARG A 145 -0.72 -3.78 -12.51
CA ARG A 145 -1.01 -5.04 -13.21
C ARG A 145 -1.25 -6.22 -12.27
N ALA A 146 -0.98 -6.05 -10.98
CA ALA A 146 -1.19 -7.12 -10.01
C ALA A 146 -2.69 -7.43 -9.93
N GLU A 147 -3.02 -8.70 -9.78
CA GLU A 147 -4.36 -9.11 -9.41
C GLU A 147 -4.65 -8.64 -7.98
N VAL A 148 -5.83 -8.08 -7.76
CA VAL A 148 -6.25 -7.60 -6.44
C VAL A 148 -7.42 -8.43 -5.98
N LEU A 149 -7.27 -9.12 -4.85
CA LEU A 149 -8.33 -9.88 -4.20
C LEU A 149 -8.78 -9.16 -2.93
N ILE A 150 -10.07 -9.21 -2.62
CA ILE A 150 -10.64 -8.64 -1.41
C ILE A 150 -11.27 -9.78 -0.59
N GLU A 151 -10.70 -10.05 0.57
CA GLU A 151 -11.18 -11.03 1.54
C GLU A 151 -11.80 -10.28 2.73
N VAL A 152 -13.08 -9.89 2.61
CA VAL A 152 -13.80 -9.18 3.67
C VAL A 152 -13.85 -10.04 4.94
N GLN A 153 -13.45 -9.46 6.08
CA GLN A 153 -13.35 -10.13 7.40
C GLN A 153 -14.55 -9.86 8.30
#